data_AF-A2ETM4-F1
#
_entry.id   AF-A2ETM4-F1
#
_cell.length_a   1.000
_cell.length_b   1.000
_cell.length_c   1.000
_cell.angle_alpha   90.00
_cell.angle_beta   90.00
_cell.angle_gamma   90.00
#
_symmetry.space_group_name_H-M   'P 1'
#
loop_
_entity.id
_entity.type
_entity.pdbx_description
1 polymer ?
#
loop_
_entity_poly.entity_id
_entity_poly.type
_entity_poly.pdbx_seq_one_letter_code
_entity_poly.pdbx_strand_id
1 'polypeptide(L)'
;MATSLDGKIIGKFMETENAMGVLTDYVWTNNFFKPDAFMCGTKTVTEMNTEQPVLNPDEKDVPEGDFIAKGAKAPFLVVPDSAGKVGWKNNYFETPYIQKSDVIEILSEKASPQYRNYLRRLNISYIIAGKDHVDVVPAAKALKQKFGINTLGVLGGATINWSFVQAGIVDELSICLVAAGDGANKSLTLFEKAPQIVENSPVEFELKSIDRLSRNGLWLKYTPKAARNEERPYSGQFDLGKKNVDYAKFFTGTSYLNQLSNQGATVLNVTFEPGSRNDWHIHHGGNQILLVTDGFGWYQEEGKEPRFLRSGDVVEIPPEVKQLEWRI
;
A
#
# COMPACT_ATOMS: atom_id res chain seq x y z
N MET A 1 -6.25 4.19 0.81
CA MET A 1 -7.19 5.25 0.37
C MET A 1 -8.48 5.17 1.19
N ALA A 2 -9.26 6.25 1.32
CA ALA A 2 -10.58 6.22 1.97
C ALA A 2 -11.70 6.52 0.95
N THR A 3 -12.82 5.80 1.01
CA THR A 3 -13.93 5.95 0.05
C THR A 3 -15.30 5.91 0.71
N SER A 4 -16.30 6.59 0.13
CA SER A 4 -17.72 6.34 0.41
C SER A 4 -18.18 4.97 -0.11
N LEU A 5 -19.39 4.53 0.25
CA LEU A 5 -20.01 3.31 -0.26
C LEU A 5 -20.19 3.30 -1.78
N ASP A 6 -20.40 4.47 -2.38
CA ASP A 6 -20.51 4.68 -3.82
C ASP A 6 -19.17 5.09 -4.47
N GLY A 7 -18.06 4.82 -3.77
CA GLY A 7 -16.69 4.87 -4.30
C GLY A 7 -16.08 6.27 -4.41
N LYS A 8 -16.67 7.31 -3.80
CA LYS A 8 -16.14 8.68 -3.86
C LYS A 8 -14.95 8.83 -2.94
N ILE A 9 -13.92 9.53 -3.41
CA ILE A 9 -12.70 9.85 -2.66
C ILE A 9 -12.65 11.30 -2.18
N ILE A 10 -13.65 12.10 -2.54
CA ILE A 10 -13.84 13.48 -2.11
C ILE A 10 -15.34 13.79 -2.13
N GLY A 11 -15.81 14.68 -1.27
CA GLY A 11 -17.21 15.09 -1.23
C GLY A 11 -17.72 15.32 0.18
N LYS A 12 -19.02 15.55 0.28
CA LYS A 12 -19.71 15.86 1.54
C LYS A 12 -19.71 14.68 2.50
N PHE A 13 -19.56 13.44 2.01
CA PHE A 13 -19.47 12.27 2.89
C PHE A 13 -18.33 12.39 3.91
N MET A 14 -17.26 13.14 3.58
CA MET A 14 -16.13 13.38 4.48
C MET A 14 -16.51 14.16 5.75
N GLU A 15 -17.61 14.91 5.72
CA GLU A 15 -18.12 15.68 6.86
C GLU A 15 -18.96 14.81 7.82
N THR A 16 -19.25 13.55 7.46
CA THR A 16 -20.05 12.66 8.30
C THR A 16 -19.27 12.14 9.50
N GLU A 17 -19.97 11.81 10.58
CA GLU A 17 -19.36 11.19 11.77
C GLU A 17 -18.61 9.89 11.45
N ASN A 18 -19.14 9.10 10.53
CA ASN A 18 -18.49 7.86 10.09
C ASN A 18 -17.17 8.16 9.37
N ALA A 19 -17.14 9.17 8.49
CA ALA A 19 -15.92 9.55 7.81
C ALA A 19 -14.86 10.08 8.78
N MET A 20 -15.23 10.94 9.74
CA MET A 20 -14.26 11.48 10.71
C MET A 20 -13.57 10.37 11.52
N GLY A 21 -14.32 9.35 11.94
CA GLY A 21 -13.73 8.19 12.62
C GLY A 21 -12.80 7.38 11.72
N VAL A 22 -13.26 7.02 10.52
CA VAL A 22 -12.48 6.22 9.57
C VAL A 22 -11.23 6.95 9.08
N LEU A 23 -11.30 8.27 8.88
CA LEU A 23 -10.14 9.07 8.46
C LEU A 23 -9.06 9.16 9.54
N THR A 24 -9.43 9.02 10.81
CA THR A 24 -8.45 8.89 11.90
C THR A 24 -7.70 7.56 11.78
N ASP A 25 -8.42 6.46 11.54
CA ASP A 25 -7.80 5.15 11.33
C ASP A 25 -7.03 5.06 10.01
N TYR A 26 -7.44 5.83 8.99
CA TYR A 26 -6.77 5.87 7.69
C TYR A 26 -5.29 6.25 7.80
N VAL A 27 -4.93 7.17 8.69
CA VAL A 27 -3.53 7.52 8.95
C VAL A 27 -2.76 6.31 9.48
N TRP A 28 -3.38 5.54 10.38
CA TRP A 28 -2.78 4.32 10.90
C TRP A 28 -2.65 3.24 9.81
N THR A 29 -3.67 3.01 8.99
CA THR A 29 -3.62 2.00 7.91
C THR A 29 -2.57 2.33 6.85
N ASN A 30 -2.29 3.61 6.59
CA ASN A 30 -1.19 4.02 5.72
C ASN A 30 0.17 3.69 6.34
N ASN A 31 0.34 3.96 7.64
CA ASN A 31 1.59 3.70 8.35
C ASN A 31 1.83 2.21 8.63
N PHE A 32 0.79 1.38 8.61
CA PHE A 32 0.90 -0.08 8.74
C PHE A 32 1.91 -0.68 7.76
N PHE A 33 1.96 -0.16 6.52
CA PHE A 33 2.87 -0.62 5.47
C PHE A 33 4.31 -0.12 5.62
N LYS A 34 4.58 0.75 6.60
CA LYS A 34 5.90 1.40 6.82
C LYS A 34 6.50 1.95 5.51
N PRO A 35 5.78 2.82 4.78
CA PRO A 35 6.26 3.32 3.50
C PRO A 35 7.50 4.21 3.66
N ASP A 36 8.46 4.06 2.76
CA ASP A 36 9.61 4.96 2.65
C ASP A 36 9.18 6.31 2.04
N ALA A 37 8.13 6.27 1.23
CA ALA A 37 7.58 7.42 0.54
C ALA A 37 6.05 7.32 0.40
N PHE A 38 5.39 8.46 0.54
CA PHE A 38 4.00 8.63 0.12
C PHE A 38 3.94 9.35 -1.21
N MET A 39 3.04 8.94 -2.10
CA MET A 39 2.77 9.63 -3.36
C MET A 39 1.38 10.28 -3.34
N CYS A 40 1.34 11.57 -3.66
CA CYS A 40 0.11 12.34 -3.79
C CYS A 40 0.09 13.06 -5.14
N GLY A 41 -1.03 12.99 -5.87
CA GLY A 41 -1.18 13.71 -7.13
C GLY A 41 -1.13 15.23 -6.96
N THR A 42 -0.74 15.94 -8.04
CA THR A 42 -0.61 17.41 -8.10
C THR A 42 -1.81 18.14 -7.46
N LYS A 43 -3.04 17.76 -7.85
CA LYS A 43 -4.27 18.42 -7.39
C LYS A 43 -4.44 18.33 -5.89
N THR A 44 -4.24 17.14 -5.33
CA THR A 44 -4.35 16.89 -3.89
C THR A 44 -3.32 17.71 -3.12
N VAL A 45 -2.09 17.82 -3.62
CA VAL A 45 -1.06 18.65 -2.99
C VAL A 45 -1.43 20.13 -3.07
N THR A 46 -1.89 20.63 -4.22
CA THR A 46 -2.32 22.03 -4.37
C THR A 46 -3.52 22.40 -3.48
N GLU A 47 -4.40 21.44 -3.17
CA GLU A 47 -5.49 21.66 -2.21
C GLU A 47 -4.99 21.77 -0.77
N MET A 48 -3.89 21.09 -0.43
CA MET A 48 -3.25 21.15 0.90
C MET A 48 -2.21 22.26 1.02
N ASN A 49 -1.73 22.77 -0.11
CA ASN A 49 -0.62 23.71 -0.21
C ASN A 49 -0.98 24.84 -1.18
N THR A 50 -1.20 26.03 -0.63
CA THR A 50 -1.61 27.21 -1.40
C THR A 50 -0.44 27.96 -2.04
N GLU A 51 0.79 27.51 -1.83
CA GLU A 51 1.99 28.14 -2.39
C GLU A 51 1.98 28.11 -3.92
N GLN A 52 2.55 29.14 -4.53
CA GLN A 52 2.75 29.24 -5.98
C GLN A 52 4.25 29.23 -6.29
N PRO A 53 4.67 28.61 -7.40
CA PRO A 53 6.08 28.55 -7.74
C PRO A 53 6.62 29.95 -8.10
N VAL A 54 7.72 30.34 -7.47
CA VAL A 54 8.38 31.63 -7.75
C VAL A 54 9.41 31.43 -8.86
N LEU A 55 8.94 31.60 -10.10
CA LEU A 55 9.72 31.39 -11.32
C LEU A 55 10.43 32.68 -11.75
N ASN A 56 11.69 32.57 -12.13
CA ASN A 56 12.43 33.65 -12.77
C ASN A 56 12.41 33.43 -14.30
N PRO A 57 11.79 34.30 -15.11
CA PRO A 57 11.70 34.14 -16.56
C PRO A 57 13.05 34.01 -17.27
N ASP A 58 14.11 34.60 -16.71
CA ASP A 58 15.44 34.66 -17.31
C ASP A 58 16.24 33.35 -17.13
N GLU A 59 15.78 32.45 -16.24
CA GLU A 59 16.43 31.16 -15.98
C GLU A 59 16.13 30.13 -17.07
N LYS A 60 16.83 30.26 -18.20
CA LYS A 60 16.70 29.34 -19.34
C LYS A 60 17.70 28.18 -19.30
N ASP A 61 18.83 28.38 -18.63
CA ASP A 61 19.89 27.37 -18.54
C ASP A 61 19.67 26.50 -17.30
N VAL A 62 19.51 25.20 -17.53
CA VAL A 62 19.22 24.22 -16.48
C VAL A 62 20.00 22.95 -16.81
N PRO A 63 20.79 22.39 -15.88
CA PRO A 63 21.42 21.10 -16.12
C PRO A 63 20.39 20.03 -16.49
N GLU A 64 20.70 19.26 -17.54
CA GLU A 64 19.85 18.18 -18.03
C GLU A 64 19.69 17.05 -17.01
N GLY A 65 18.62 16.28 -17.19
CA GLY A 65 18.32 15.13 -16.35
C GLY A 65 17.86 15.49 -14.93
N ASP A 66 17.97 14.50 -14.07
CA ASP A 66 17.46 14.54 -12.70
C ASP A 66 18.30 15.43 -11.79
N PHE A 67 17.72 15.79 -10.64
CA PHE A 67 18.43 16.47 -9.57
C PHE A 67 18.12 15.82 -8.23
N ILE A 68 19.16 15.42 -7.50
CA ILE A 68 19.04 14.84 -6.17
C ILE A 68 19.52 15.88 -5.16
N ALA A 69 18.63 16.29 -4.27
CA ALA A 69 18.92 17.27 -3.25
C ALA A 69 20.01 16.78 -2.27
N LYS A 70 20.87 17.69 -1.84
CA LYS A 70 21.89 17.38 -0.85
C LYS A 70 21.22 17.08 0.49
N GLY A 71 21.53 15.91 1.06
CA GLY A 71 21.01 15.48 2.36
C GLY A 71 19.56 14.98 2.35
N ALA A 72 18.98 14.72 1.16
CA ALA A 72 17.64 14.17 1.03
C ALA A 72 17.51 12.85 1.82
N LYS A 73 16.47 12.75 2.67
CA LYS A 73 16.27 11.59 3.54
C LYS A 73 14.80 11.22 3.67
N ALA A 74 14.55 9.92 3.85
CA ALA A 74 13.22 9.41 4.14
C ALA A 74 12.72 9.91 5.51
N PRO A 75 11.40 10.05 5.71
CA PRO A 75 10.32 9.75 4.75
C PRO A 75 10.23 10.77 3.61
N PHE A 76 9.75 10.35 2.45
CA PHE A 76 9.56 11.22 1.29
C PHE A 76 8.08 11.50 0.98
N LEU A 77 7.81 12.72 0.50
CA LEU A 77 6.60 13.02 -0.25
C LEU A 77 6.95 13.10 -1.73
N VAL A 78 6.37 12.21 -2.53
CA VAL A 78 6.55 12.14 -3.97
C VAL A 78 5.35 12.77 -4.67
N VAL A 79 5.59 13.72 -5.57
CA VAL A 79 4.53 14.45 -6.26
C VAL A 79 4.73 14.31 -7.78
N PRO A 80 3.83 13.62 -8.49
CA PRO A 80 3.80 13.67 -9.94
C PRO A 80 3.26 15.01 -10.40
N ASP A 81 4.08 15.80 -11.10
CA ASP A 81 3.76 17.13 -11.59
C ASP A 81 4.38 17.37 -12.97
N SER A 82 3.73 16.85 -14.00
CA SER A 82 4.30 16.79 -15.36
C SER A 82 4.80 18.15 -15.87
N ALA A 83 4.09 19.23 -15.56
CA ALA A 83 4.40 20.56 -16.08
C ALA A 83 5.10 21.48 -15.08
N GLY A 84 5.25 21.08 -13.82
CA GLY A 84 5.80 21.94 -12.77
C GLY A 84 4.86 23.09 -12.41
N LYS A 85 3.79 22.77 -11.70
CA LYS A 85 2.76 23.70 -11.22
C LYS A 85 2.73 23.86 -9.71
N VAL A 86 3.24 22.90 -8.94
CA VAL A 86 3.15 22.95 -7.48
C VAL A 86 4.11 24.00 -6.92
N GLY A 87 3.60 24.86 -6.03
CA GLY A 87 4.46 25.79 -5.29
C GLY A 87 5.01 25.14 -4.03
N TRP A 88 6.24 25.50 -3.67
CA TRP A 88 6.95 25.04 -2.49
C TRP A 88 7.63 26.20 -1.76
N LYS A 89 7.56 26.16 -0.43
CA LYS A 89 8.28 27.09 0.44
C LYS A 89 9.58 26.49 0.97
N ASN A 90 9.58 25.19 1.24
CA ASN A 90 10.69 24.44 1.81
C ASN A 90 10.93 23.18 0.98
N ASN A 91 12.06 22.51 1.22
CA ASN A 91 12.35 21.20 0.63
C ASN A 91 11.61 20.02 1.27
N TYR A 92 10.73 20.30 2.22
CA TYR A 92 9.93 19.31 2.92
C TYR A 92 8.46 19.76 2.95
N PHE A 93 7.57 18.80 3.20
CA PHE A 93 6.16 19.03 3.41
C PHE A 93 5.71 18.37 4.72
N GLU A 94 4.82 19.04 5.46
CA GLU A 94 4.24 18.51 6.69
C GLU A 94 2.80 19.00 6.84
N THR A 95 1.92 18.10 7.28
CA THR A 95 0.53 18.41 7.67
C THR A 95 0.17 17.58 8.89
N PRO A 96 -0.97 17.80 9.55
CA PRO A 96 -1.42 16.90 10.63
C PRO A 96 -1.54 15.43 10.23
N TYR A 97 -1.66 15.12 8.93
CA TYR A 97 -1.82 13.77 8.39
C TYR A 97 -0.55 13.22 7.73
N ILE A 98 0.41 14.09 7.41
CA ILE A 98 1.67 13.74 6.74
C ILE A 98 2.80 14.22 7.62
N GLN A 99 3.53 13.27 8.21
CA GLN A 99 4.75 13.58 8.94
C GLN A 99 5.73 14.34 8.04
N LYS A 100 6.58 15.16 8.65
CA LYS A 100 7.59 15.93 7.94
C LYS A 100 8.41 15.04 6.99
N SER A 101 8.27 15.28 5.69
CA SER A 101 8.83 14.45 4.63
C SER A 101 9.54 15.30 3.59
N ASP A 102 10.74 14.91 3.17
CA ASP A 102 11.46 15.59 2.10
C ASP A 102 10.71 15.41 0.76
N VAL A 103 10.65 16.46 -0.05
CA VAL A 103 9.88 16.46 -1.29
C VAL A 103 10.71 15.91 -2.45
N ILE A 104 10.08 15.06 -3.25
CA ILE A 104 10.56 14.60 -4.55
C ILE A 104 9.49 14.91 -5.60
N GLU A 105 9.85 15.74 -6.58
CA GLU A 105 9.00 16.03 -7.74
C GLU A 105 9.27 15.02 -8.87
N ILE A 106 8.21 14.52 -9.50
CA ILE A 106 8.32 13.73 -10.74
C ILE A 106 7.79 14.61 -11.86
N LEU A 107 8.67 14.99 -12.76
CA LEU A 107 8.37 15.87 -13.88
C LEU A 107 8.33 15.07 -15.18
N SER A 108 7.69 15.63 -16.21
CA SER A 108 7.93 15.19 -17.58
C SER A 108 8.92 16.14 -18.27
N GLU A 109 9.34 15.81 -19.48
CA GLU A 109 10.21 16.67 -20.30
C GLU A 109 9.61 18.05 -20.57
N LYS A 110 8.30 18.22 -20.41
CA LYS A 110 7.61 19.52 -20.52
C LYS A 110 7.91 20.50 -19.39
N ALA A 111 8.44 20.05 -18.25
CA ALA A 111 8.72 20.95 -17.14
C ALA A 111 9.79 21.99 -17.53
N SER A 112 9.44 23.26 -17.33
CA SER A 112 10.26 24.37 -17.80
C SER A 112 11.62 24.42 -17.09
N PRO A 113 12.67 24.93 -17.76
CA PRO A 113 13.93 25.24 -17.09
C PRO A 113 13.77 26.10 -15.84
N GLN A 114 12.85 27.07 -15.88
CA GLN A 114 12.54 27.95 -14.77
C GLN A 114 12.02 27.18 -13.56
N TYR A 115 11.10 26.23 -13.77
CA TYR A 115 10.58 25.40 -12.68
C TYR A 115 11.63 24.46 -12.11
N ARG A 116 12.43 23.83 -12.98
CA ARG A 116 13.52 22.95 -12.56
C ARG A 116 14.61 23.70 -11.78
N ASN A 117 14.95 24.92 -12.19
CA ASN A 117 15.86 25.78 -11.43
C ASN A 117 15.25 26.25 -10.10
N TYR A 118 13.96 26.54 -10.08
CA TYR A 118 13.22 26.84 -8.86
C TYR A 118 13.32 25.72 -7.82
N LEU A 119 13.10 24.47 -8.21
CA LEU A 119 13.29 23.31 -7.32
C LEU A 119 14.74 23.18 -6.84
N ARG A 120 15.71 23.42 -7.72
CA ARG A 120 17.15 23.39 -7.38
C ARG A 120 17.52 24.45 -6.34
N ARG A 121 17.01 25.68 -6.47
CA ARG A 121 17.22 26.75 -5.46
C ARG A 121 16.68 26.37 -4.10
N LEU A 122 15.56 25.65 -4.07
CA LEU A 122 14.98 25.14 -2.83
C LEU A 122 15.65 23.85 -2.34
N ASN A 123 16.60 23.27 -3.08
CA ASN A 123 17.17 21.96 -2.79
C ASN A 123 16.08 20.87 -2.67
N ILE A 124 15.11 20.89 -3.60
CA ILE A 124 14.08 19.86 -3.77
C ILE A 124 14.55 18.91 -4.86
N SER A 125 14.50 17.61 -4.59
CA SER A 125 14.86 16.61 -5.60
C SER A 125 13.80 16.55 -6.69
N TYR A 126 14.21 16.31 -7.92
CA TYR A 126 13.27 15.94 -8.98
C TYR A 126 13.84 14.88 -9.91
N ILE A 127 12.95 14.09 -10.50
CA ILE A 127 13.27 13.14 -11.57
C ILE A 127 12.43 13.44 -12.81
N ILE A 128 13.01 13.25 -14.00
CA ILE A 128 12.31 13.37 -15.27
C ILE A 128 11.86 11.97 -15.72
N ALA A 129 10.55 11.74 -15.78
CA ALA A 129 9.98 10.45 -16.14
C ALA A 129 8.78 10.63 -17.08
N GLY A 130 9.03 10.61 -18.39
CA GLY A 130 8.01 10.73 -19.44
C GLY A 130 8.13 12.03 -20.24
N LYS A 131 7.53 12.06 -21.43
CA LYS A 131 7.66 13.18 -22.39
C LYS A 131 6.65 14.28 -22.10
N ASP A 132 5.37 14.00 -22.37
CA ASP A 132 4.29 14.96 -22.20
C ASP A 132 3.67 14.89 -20.80
N HIS A 133 3.61 13.68 -20.25
CA HIS A 133 3.02 13.35 -18.96
C HIS A 133 3.98 12.47 -18.18
N VAL A 134 3.83 12.46 -16.85
CA VAL A 134 4.56 11.53 -16.00
C VAL A 134 4.17 10.11 -16.35
N ASP A 135 5.17 9.27 -16.60
CA ASP A 135 5.03 7.82 -16.75
C ASP A 135 5.40 7.15 -15.42
N VAL A 136 4.42 6.44 -14.84
CA VAL A 136 4.52 5.87 -13.49
C VAL A 136 5.53 4.72 -13.40
N VAL A 137 5.77 3.99 -14.49
CA VAL A 137 6.72 2.86 -14.51
C VAL A 137 8.18 3.31 -14.41
N PRO A 138 8.71 4.17 -15.30
CA PRO A 138 10.06 4.70 -15.17
C PRO A 138 10.21 5.56 -13.90
N ALA A 139 9.16 6.26 -13.47
CA ALA A 139 9.18 7.00 -12.21
C ALA A 139 9.40 6.07 -11.01
N ALA A 140 8.61 5.00 -10.86
CA ALA A 140 8.76 4.04 -9.77
C ALA A 140 10.15 3.37 -9.77
N LYS A 141 10.68 3.03 -10.95
CA LYS A 141 12.05 2.50 -11.09
C LYS A 141 13.10 3.50 -10.61
N ALA A 142 12.99 4.76 -11.03
CA ALA A 142 13.92 5.82 -10.65
C ALA A 142 13.87 6.12 -9.13
N LEU A 143 12.68 6.14 -8.53
CA LEU A 143 12.50 6.29 -7.07
C LEU A 143 13.26 5.21 -6.30
N LYS A 144 13.12 3.95 -6.70
CA LYS A 144 13.86 2.84 -6.08
C LYS A 144 15.37 2.97 -6.28
N GLN A 145 15.82 3.24 -7.50
CA GLN A 145 17.25 3.27 -7.83
C GLN A 145 18.00 4.45 -7.20
N LYS A 146 17.38 5.62 -7.13
CA LYS A 146 18.05 6.87 -6.73
C LYS A 146 17.84 7.22 -5.26
N PHE A 147 16.71 6.83 -4.68
CA PHE A 147 16.34 7.18 -3.30
C PHE A 147 16.20 5.97 -2.38
N GLY A 148 16.33 4.74 -2.90
CA GLY A 148 16.19 3.53 -2.10
C GLY A 148 14.76 3.29 -1.62
N ILE A 149 13.76 3.86 -2.27
CA ILE A 149 12.34 3.68 -1.93
C ILE A 149 11.92 2.25 -2.29
N ASN A 150 11.70 1.43 -1.28
CA ASN A 150 11.25 0.04 -1.41
C ASN A 150 9.74 -0.09 -1.26
N THR A 151 9.14 0.73 -0.39
CA THR A 151 7.68 0.77 -0.19
C THR A 151 7.15 2.16 -0.53
N LEU A 152 6.35 2.24 -1.60
CA LEU A 152 5.70 3.46 -2.05
C LEU A 152 4.20 3.40 -1.77
N GLY A 153 3.72 4.20 -0.82
CA GLY A 153 2.29 4.34 -0.54
C GLY A 153 1.63 5.35 -1.47
N VAL A 154 0.84 4.89 -2.45
CA VAL A 154 0.04 5.78 -3.31
C VAL A 154 -1.22 6.21 -2.56
N LEU A 155 -1.22 7.44 -2.02
CA LEU A 155 -2.26 7.91 -1.11
C LEU A 155 -3.43 8.61 -1.79
N GLY A 156 -3.32 8.98 -3.06
CA GLY A 156 -4.51 9.41 -3.79
C GLY A 156 -4.30 10.31 -4.99
N GLY A 157 -5.46 10.64 -5.55
CA GLY A 157 -5.68 11.14 -6.89
C GLY A 157 -6.26 10.03 -7.75
N ALA A 158 -7.55 10.12 -8.08
CA ALA A 158 -8.26 9.04 -8.78
C ALA A 158 -7.55 8.56 -10.06
N THR A 159 -6.94 9.51 -10.77
CA THR A 159 -6.13 9.24 -11.96
C THR A 159 -4.81 8.52 -11.66
N ILE A 160 -4.06 8.97 -10.65
CA ILE A 160 -2.77 8.33 -10.33
C ILE A 160 -2.99 6.91 -9.81
N ASN A 161 -4.04 6.70 -9.00
CA ASN A 161 -4.43 5.39 -8.51
C ASN A 161 -4.62 4.41 -9.68
N TRP A 162 -5.41 4.83 -10.68
CA TRP A 162 -5.69 3.98 -11.84
C TRP A 162 -4.47 3.79 -12.75
N SER A 163 -3.63 4.82 -12.92
CA SER A 163 -2.39 4.70 -13.70
C SER A 163 -1.45 3.63 -13.15
N PHE A 164 -1.30 3.53 -11.83
CA PHE A 164 -0.49 2.48 -11.20
C PHE A 164 -1.10 1.09 -11.38
N VAL A 165 -2.42 0.97 -11.21
CA VAL A 165 -3.15 -0.30 -11.40
C VAL A 165 -3.00 -0.79 -12.84
N GLN A 166 -3.29 0.06 -13.83
CA GLN A 166 -3.16 -0.29 -15.24
C GLN A 166 -1.73 -0.63 -15.65
N ALA A 167 -0.74 0.04 -15.06
CA ALA A 167 0.66 -0.26 -15.30
C ALA A 167 1.12 -1.61 -14.73
N GLY A 168 0.28 -2.30 -13.93
CA GLY A 168 0.60 -3.61 -13.37
C GLY A 168 1.71 -3.57 -12.32
N ILE A 169 1.90 -2.42 -11.67
CA ILE A 169 2.96 -2.19 -10.66
C ILE A 169 2.41 -2.00 -9.24
N VAL A 170 1.13 -2.34 -9.02
CA VAL A 170 0.50 -2.32 -7.70
C VAL A 170 0.58 -3.70 -7.07
N ASP A 171 1.22 -3.78 -5.90
CA ASP A 171 1.19 -5.00 -5.11
C ASP A 171 -0.12 -5.08 -4.30
N GLU A 172 -0.53 -4.04 -3.58
CA GLU A 172 -1.71 -4.13 -2.74
C GLU A 172 -2.61 -2.90 -2.88
N LEU A 173 -3.92 -3.15 -2.99
CA LEU A 173 -4.95 -2.13 -2.91
C LEU A 173 -5.52 -2.10 -1.50
N SER A 174 -5.27 -1.01 -0.78
CA SER A 174 -5.74 -0.76 0.58
C SER A 174 -6.85 0.31 0.59
N ILE A 175 -8.06 -0.05 1.03
CA ILE A 175 -9.26 0.80 1.04
C ILE A 175 -9.85 0.86 2.45
N CYS A 176 -10.00 2.05 3.00
CA CYS A 176 -10.83 2.36 4.15
C CYS A 176 -12.22 2.76 3.66
N LEU A 177 -13.16 1.81 3.65
CA LEU A 177 -14.53 2.03 3.24
C LEU A 177 -15.31 2.70 4.38
N VAL A 178 -15.83 3.89 4.12
CA VAL A 178 -16.68 4.64 5.03
C VAL A 178 -18.12 4.19 4.85
N ALA A 179 -18.81 3.93 5.96
CA ALA A 179 -20.26 3.67 5.99
C ALA A 179 -21.07 4.96 5.75
N ALA A 180 -20.92 5.57 4.58
CA ALA A 180 -21.65 6.73 4.11
C ALA A 180 -21.73 6.70 2.58
N GLY A 181 -22.88 7.06 2.00
CA GLY A 181 -22.99 7.35 0.58
C GLY A 181 -22.85 8.86 0.35
N ASP A 182 -22.17 9.27 -0.73
CA ASP A 182 -22.06 10.68 -1.12
C ASP A 182 -23.07 11.04 -2.21
N GLY A 183 -23.17 10.21 -3.26
CA GLY A 183 -24.15 10.38 -4.33
C GLY A 183 -23.87 11.52 -5.30
N ALA A 184 -22.73 12.23 -5.20
CA ALA A 184 -22.39 13.27 -6.16
C ALA A 184 -21.97 12.71 -7.52
N ASN A 185 -22.78 12.96 -8.56
CA ASN A 185 -22.59 12.46 -9.93
C ASN A 185 -21.27 12.88 -10.61
N LYS A 186 -20.64 13.97 -10.16
CA LYS A 186 -19.43 14.52 -10.76
C LYS A 186 -18.22 14.49 -9.82
N SER A 187 -18.37 13.91 -8.63
CA SER A 187 -17.24 13.76 -7.71
C SER A 187 -16.36 12.60 -8.14
N LEU A 188 -15.06 12.74 -7.90
CA LEU A 188 -14.05 11.75 -8.28
C LEU A 188 -14.28 10.44 -7.52
N THR A 189 -14.16 9.34 -8.24
CA THR A 189 -14.19 8.00 -7.65
C THR A 189 -12.78 7.49 -7.35
N LEU A 190 -12.66 6.30 -6.78
CA LEU A 190 -11.40 5.64 -6.46
C LEU A 190 -10.43 5.55 -7.66
N PHE A 191 -10.98 5.25 -8.84
CA PHE A 191 -10.24 5.02 -10.08
C PHE A 191 -10.85 5.83 -11.22
N GLU A 192 -10.04 6.71 -11.82
CA GLU A 192 -10.45 7.50 -12.98
C GLU A 192 -9.41 7.35 -14.08
N LYS A 193 -9.85 7.17 -15.32
CA LYS A 193 -8.93 7.08 -16.45
C LYS A 193 -8.26 8.42 -16.70
N ALA A 194 -6.94 8.43 -16.89
CA ALA A 194 -6.25 9.64 -17.32
C ALA A 194 -6.73 10.04 -18.73
N PRO A 195 -6.95 11.34 -19.02
CA PRO A 195 -7.48 11.77 -20.32
C PRO A 195 -6.69 11.29 -21.54
N GLN A 196 -5.37 11.12 -21.37
CA GLN A 196 -4.44 10.69 -22.41
C GLN A 196 -4.45 9.17 -22.68
N ILE A 197 -5.08 8.37 -21.81
CA ILE A 197 -5.12 6.91 -21.96
C ILE A 197 -6.28 6.55 -22.90
N VAL A 198 -5.95 6.00 -24.07
CA VAL A 198 -6.94 5.63 -25.09
C VAL A 198 -7.67 4.35 -24.69
N GLU A 199 -6.93 3.28 -24.42
CA GLU A 199 -7.48 1.97 -24.05
C GLU A 199 -7.58 1.79 -22.54
N ASN A 200 -8.67 1.17 -22.09
CA ASN A 200 -8.92 0.87 -20.69
C ASN A 200 -9.40 -0.55 -20.54
N SER A 201 -8.62 -1.37 -19.83
CA SER A 201 -9.01 -2.73 -19.50
C SER A 201 -9.33 -2.81 -18.00
N PRO A 202 -10.43 -3.47 -17.61
CA PRO A 202 -10.71 -3.71 -16.20
C PRO A 202 -9.60 -4.59 -15.61
N VAL A 203 -9.27 -4.35 -14.34
CA VAL A 203 -8.37 -5.19 -13.55
C VAL A 203 -9.20 -5.84 -12.46
N GLU A 204 -9.17 -7.17 -12.41
CA GLU A 204 -9.78 -7.93 -11.32
C GLU A 204 -8.90 -7.88 -10.07
N PHE A 205 -9.56 -7.96 -8.91
CA PHE A 205 -8.92 -7.94 -7.60
C PHE A 205 -9.39 -9.14 -6.77
N GLU A 206 -8.46 -9.79 -6.09
CA GLU A 206 -8.72 -10.84 -5.11
C GLU A 206 -8.72 -10.25 -3.72
N LEU A 207 -9.75 -10.57 -2.93
CA LEU A 207 -9.84 -10.11 -1.55
C LEU A 207 -8.73 -10.78 -0.72
N LYS A 208 -7.91 -9.95 -0.05
CA LYS A 208 -6.82 -10.40 0.83
C LYS A 208 -7.17 -10.32 2.31
N SER A 209 -7.89 -9.28 2.76
CA SER A 209 -8.44 -9.23 4.12
C SER A 209 -9.55 -8.20 4.26
N ILE A 210 -10.34 -8.35 5.32
CA ILE A 210 -11.34 -7.39 5.78
C ILE A 210 -11.15 -7.20 7.28
N ASP A 211 -10.82 -6.00 7.69
CA ASP A 211 -10.69 -5.60 9.09
C ASP A 211 -11.74 -4.53 9.42
N ARG A 212 -12.23 -4.49 10.66
CA ARG A 212 -13.16 -3.43 11.09
C ARG A 212 -12.38 -2.19 11.50
N LEU A 213 -12.86 -1.03 11.06
CA LEU A 213 -12.40 0.27 11.51
C LEU A 213 -13.43 0.91 12.46
N SER A 214 -13.06 2.03 13.05
CA SER A 214 -13.93 2.89 13.84
C SER A 214 -15.17 3.30 13.04
N ARG A 215 -16.24 3.62 13.77
CA ARG A 215 -17.48 4.20 13.21
C ARG A 215 -18.04 3.42 12.00
N ASN A 216 -18.05 2.10 12.12
CA ASN A 216 -18.59 1.16 11.12
C ASN A 216 -17.79 1.11 9.81
N GLY A 217 -16.58 1.64 9.77
CA GLY A 217 -15.72 1.51 8.61
C GLY A 217 -15.19 0.08 8.42
N LEU A 218 -14.76 -0.21 7.20
CA LEU A 218 -14.04 -1.43 6.87
C LEU A 218 -12.69 -1.08 6.27
N TRP A 219 -11.65 -1.82 6.63
CA TRP A 219 -10.39 -1.80 5.93
C TRP A 219 -10.30 -3.04 5.05
N LEU A 220 -10.40 -2.82 3.75
CA LEU A 220 -10.36 -3.85 2.72
C LEU A 220 -8.98 -3.83 2.07
N LYS A 221 -8.34 -4.99 2.02
CA LYS A 221 -7.09 -5.20 1.29
C LYS A 221 -7.33 -6.16 0.14
N TYR A 222 -6.82 -5.82 -1.03
CA TYR A 222 -6.95 -6.62 -2.23
C TYR A 222 -5.61 -6.79 -2.97
N THR A 223 -5.48 -7.92 -3.64
CA THR A 223 -4.41 -8.23 -4.59
C THR A 223 -4.94 -8.08 -6.03
N PRO A 224 -4.40 -7.18 -6.86
CA PRO A 224 -4.74 -7.14 -8.28
C PRO A 224 -4.28 -8.41 -9.01
N LYS A 225 -5.17 -9.04 -9.78
CA LYS A 225 -4.87 -10.27 -10.56
C LYS A 225 -3.93 -10.03 -11.73
N ALA A 226 -3.90 -8.81 -12.28
CA ALA A 226 -3.09 -8.47 -13.44
C ALA A 226 -1.68 -7.94 -13.07
N ALA A 227 -1.40 -7.71 -11.78
CA ALA A 227 -0.11 -7.17 -11.36
C ALA A 227 0.83 -8.30 -10.91
N ARG A 228 1.55 -8.82 -11.90
CA ARG A 228 2.70 -9.75 -11.84
C ARG A 228 2.41 -11.24 -11.65
N ASN A 229 2.98 -12.02 -12.59
CA ASN A 229 3.19 -13.47 -12.56
C ASN A 229 4.41 -13.89 -11.71
N GLU A 230 4.96 -13.02 -10.85
CA GLU A 230 6.12 -13.33 -10.02
C GLU A 230 5.75 -13.29 -8.54
N GLU A 231 6.21 -14.30 -7.81
CA GLU A 231 5.95 -14.51 -6.38
C GLU A 231 6.29 -13.25 -5.56
N ARG A 232 5.34 -12.82 -4.73
CA ARG A 232 5.58 -11.72 -3.80
C ARG A 232 6.53 -12.15 -2.69
N PRO A 233 7.46 -11.28 -2.26
CA PRO A 233 8.18 -11.50 -1.02
C PRO A 233 7.18 -11.51 0.15
N TYR A 234 7.39 -12.43 1.09
CA TYR A 234 6.57 -12.58 2.28
C TYR A 234 6.56 -11.29 3.13
N SER A 235 5.37 -10.88 3.59
CA SER A 235 5.14 -9.63 4.32
C SER A 235 4.44 -9.81 5.67
N GLY A 236 4.54 -10.99 6.29
CA GLY A 236 3.88 -11.27 7.56
C GLY A 236 4.52 -10.51 8.74
N GLN A 237 3.81 -10.48 9.88
CA GLN A 237 4.22 -9.74 11.07
C GLN A 237 5.55 -10.22 11.67
N PHE A 238 5.88 -11.50 11.50
CA PHE A 238 7.13 -12.14 11.94
C PHE A 238 7.89 -12.65 10.75
N ASP A 239 9.22 -12.81 10.78
CA ASP A 239 9.98 -13.33 9.63
C ASP A 239 9.44 -14.70 9.14
N LEU A 240 9.54 -14.95 7.83
CA LEU A 240 9.08 -16.18 7.16
C LEU A 240 9.72 -17.44 7.76
N GLY A 241 10.98 -17.34 8.17
CA GLY A 241 11.79 -18.47 8.61
C GLY A 241 12.34 -19.31 7.47
N LYS A 242 12.66 -20.57 7.77
CA LYS A 242 13.21 -21.52 6.79
C LYS A 242 12.09 -22.39 6.23
N LYS A 243 12.28 -22.90 5.01
CA LYS A 243 11.40 -23.93 4.44
C LYS A 243 11.34 -25.13 5.40
N ASN A 244 10.12 -25.59 5.67
CA ASN A 244 9.83 -26.63 6.66
C ASN A 244 10.14 -28.02 6.11
N VAL A 245 11.42 -28.34 6.00
CA VAL A 245 11.90 -29.63 5.45
C VAL A 245 11.73 -30.79 6.43
N ASP A 246 11.92 -30.54 7.73
CA ASP A 246 11.95 -31.59 8.76
C ASP A 246 10.56 -32.20 9.00
N TYR A 247 9.51 -31.39 8.84
CA TYR A 247 8.12 -31.82 9.01
C TYR A 247 7.37 -31.98 7.69
N ALA A 248 8.03 -31.86 6.53
CA ALA A 248 7.39 -31.86 5.21
C ALA A 248 6.47 -33.08 4.96
N LYS A 249 6.77 -34.24 5.57
CA LYS A 249 5.94 -35.46 5.49
C LYS A 249 4.54 -35.33 6.10
N PHE A 250 4.31 -34.31 6.91
CA PHE A 250 3.01 -34.00 7.52
C PHE A 250 2.29 -32.88 6.76
N PHE A 251 2.84 -32.40 5.65
CA PHE A 251 2.28 -31.30 4.88
C PHE A 251 2.05 -31.72 3.44
N THR A 252 0.93 -31.27 2.88
CA THR A 252 0.75 -31.18 1.43
C THR A 252 1.12 -29.76 0.99
N GLY A 253 1.98 -29.62 -0.02
CA GLY A 253 2.49 -28.32 -0.47
C GLY A 253 3.72 -27.85 0.32
N THR A 254 4.03 -26.55 0.25
CA THR A 254 5.19 -25.96 0.93
C THR A 254 4.75 -25.21 2.18
N SER A 255 5.45 -25.45 3.29
CA SER A 255 5.38 -24.59 4.47
C SER A 255 6.76 -24.07 4.88
N TYR A 256 6.76 -23.01 5.69
CA TYR A 256 7.92 -22.35 6.27
C TYR A 256 7.70 -22.25 7.78
N LEU A 257 8.78 -22.37 8.54
CA LEU A 257 8.75 -22.39 10.00
C LEU A 257 9.81 -21.42 10.55
N ASN A 258 9.35 -20.53 11.42
CA ASN A 258 10.17 -19.62 12.18
C ASN A 258 9.91 -19.79 13.68
N GLN A 259 10.91 -20.19 14.45
CA GLN A 259 10.78 -20.33 15.90
C GLN A 259 10.97 -18.97 16.57
N LEU A 260 9.90 -18.45 17.18
CA LEU A 260 9.89 -17.14 17.83
C LEU A 260 10.32 -17.22 19.30
N SER A 261 9.91 -18.29 19.99
CA SER A 261 10.31 -18.57 21.38
C SER A 261 10.29 -20.07 21.67
N ASN A 262 11.14 -20.49 22.59
CA ASN A 262 11.13 -21.82 23.17
C ASN A 262 11.43 -21.79 24.68
N GLN A 263 11.24 -20.64 25.32
CA GLN A 263 11.43 -20.47 26.76
C GLN A 263 10.06 -20.41 27.43
N GLY A 264 9.72 -21.45 28.21
CA GLY A 264 8.43 -21.59 28.87
C GLY A 264 7.31 -22.11 27.96
N ALA A 265 7.10 -21.47 26.81
CA ALA A 265 6.17 -21.93 25.78
C ALA A 265 6.85 -21.96 24.41
N THR A 266 6.56 -23.00 23.62
CA THR A 266 6.99 -23.09 22.22
C THR A 266 6.09 -22.19 21.38
N VAL A 267 6.67 -21.16 20.75
CA VAL A 267 5.96 -20.23 19.86
C VAL A 267 6.58 -20.31 18.48
N LEU A 268 5.79 -20.72 17.49
CA LEU A 268 6.20 -20.90 16.10
C LEU A 268 5.34 -20.02 15.19
N ASN A 269 5.96 -19.31 14.25
CA ASN A 269 5.29 -18.76 13.09
C ASN A 269 5.39 -19.80 11.96
N VAL A 270 4.26 -20.38 11.58
CA VAL A 270 4.17 -21.36 10.49
C VAL A 270 3.43 -20.72 9.33
N THR A 271 4.11 -20.56 8.20
CA THR A 271 3.55 -19.96 6.98
C THR A 271 3.36 -21.04 5.93
N PHE A 272 2.20 -21.05 5.29
CA PHE A 272 1.82 -22.01 4.25
C PHE A 272 1.88 -21.30 2.90
N GLU A 273 2.33 -21.93 1.83
CA GLU A 273 2.03 -21.44 0.48
C GLU A 273 0.53 -21.65 0.18
N PRO A 274 -0.08 -20.87 -0.73
CA PRO A 274 -1.46 -21.08 -1.16
C PRO A 274 -1.72 -22.54 -1.55
N GLY A 275 -2.87 -23.09 -1.14
CA GLY A 275 -3.22 -24.50 -1.35
C GLY A 275 -2.44 -25.52 -0.50
N SER A 276 -1.52 -25.09 0.37
CA SER A 276 -0.80 -25.99 1.27
C SER A 276 -1.63 -26.34 2.50
N ARG A 277 -1.38 -27.51 3.08
CA ARG A 277 -2.13 -28.10 4.19
C ARG A 277 -1.21 -28.80 5.16
N ASN A 278 -1.53 -28.73 6.45
CA ASN A 278 -0.99 -29.55 7.51
C ASN A 278 -1.98 -30.69 7.71
N ASP A 279 -1.50 -31.91 7.52
CA ASP A 279 -2.35 -33.09 7.52
C ASP A 279 -2.91 -33.37 8.92
N TRP A 280 -3.87 -34.28 8.98
CA TRP A 280 -4.50 -34.66 10.24
C TRP A 280 -3.48 -35.09 11.29
N HIS A 281 -3.45 -34.40 12.43
CA HIS A 281 -2.48 -34.62 13.50
C HIS A 281 -3.09 -34.38 14.89
N ILE A 282 -2.36 -34.79 15.92
CA ILE A 282 -2.74 -34.65 17.33
C ILE A 282 -1.55 -34.07 18.09
N HIS A 283 -1.80 -33.07 18.95
CA HIS A 283 -0.82 -32.60 19.93
C HIS A 283 -1.02 -33.32 21.27
N HIS A 284 0.01 -34.04 21.71
CA HIS A 284 0.00 -34.78 22.97
C HIS A 284 0.59 -33.95 24.12
N GLY A 285 -0.06 -33.99 25.28
CA GLY A 285 0.48 -33.43 26.53
C GLY A 285 0.44 -31.90 26.68
N GLY A 286 -0.18 -31.17 25.75
CA GLY A 286 -0.37 -29.72 25.85
C GLY A 286 -1.36 -29.16 24.83
N ASN A 287 -1.94 -28.00 25.15
CA ASN A 287 -2.84 -27.29 24.23
C ASN A 287 -2.02 -26.69 23.08
N GLN A 288 -2.63 -26.63 21.89
CA GLN A 288 -2.17 -25.73 20.84
C GLN A 288 -3.07 -24.50 20.80
N ILE A 289 -2.47 -23.33 20.60
CA ILE A 289 -3.21 -22.09 20.34
C ILE A 289 -2.74 -21.57 18.98
N LEU A 290 -3.66 -21.43 18.04
CA LEU A 290 -3.41 -20.78 16.77
C LEU A 290 -3.79 -19.31 16.88
N LEU A 291 -2.84 -18.43 16.57
CA LEU A 291 -3.05 -17.00 16.35
C LEU A 291 -2.89 -16.76 14.85
N VAL A 292 -3.99 -16.44 14.15
CA VAL A 292 -3.93 -16.21 12.70
C VAL A 292 -3.39 -14.80 12.46
N THR A 293 -2.14 -14.68 12.04
CA THR A 293 -1.46 -13.38 11.92
C THR A 293 -1.57 -12.74 10.54
N ASP A 294 -1.84 -13.53 9.49
CA ASP A 294 -2.07 -13.06 8.13
C ASP A 294 -2.77 -14.15 7.28
N GLY A 295 -3.39 -13.75 6.18
CA GLY A 295 -4.01 -14.63 5.19
C GLY A 295 -5.36 -15.24 5.59
N PHE A 296 -5.78 -16.23 4.80
CA PHE A 296 -7.00 -17.01 4.99
C PHE A 296 -6.71 -18.50 4.95
N GLY A 297 -7.50 -19.25 5.69
CA GLY A 297 -7.40 -20.70 5.71
C GLY A 297 -8.63 -21.33 6.33
N TRP A 298 -8.48 -22.58 6.68
CA TRP A 298 -9.47 -23.32 7.44
C TRP A 298 -8.76 -24.13 8.50
N TYR A 299 -9.50 -24.37 9.57
CA TYR A 299 -9.18 -25.30 10.63
C TYR A 299 -10.33 -26.28 10.78
N GLN A 300 -10.04 -27.54 11.04
CA GLN A 300 -11.07 -28.55 11.26
C GLN A 300 -10.65 -29.55 12.32
N GLU A 301 -11.57 -29.88 13.22
CA GLU A 301 -11.45 -31.03 14.14
C GLU A 301 -12.12 -32.25 13.52
N GLU A 302 -11.59 -33.44 13.81
CA GLU A 302 -12.17 -34.68 13.31
C GLU A 302 -13.64 -34.81 13.74
N GLY A 303 -14.52 -35.02 12.76
CA GLY A 303 -15.96 -35.14 12.97
C GLY A 303 -16.71 -33.81 13.14
N LYS A 304 -16.05 -32.66 13.04
CA LYS A 304 -16.70 -31.33 13.05
C LYS A 304 -16.66 -30.67 11.67
N GLU A 305 -17.54 -29.69 11.47
CA GLU A 305 -17.52 -28.84 10.28
C GLU A 305 -16.25 -27.98 10.24
N PRO A 306 -15.66 -27.73 9.06
CA PRO A 306 -14.58 -26.78 8.90
C PRO A 306 -14.93 -25.38 9.41
N ARG A 307 -13.99 -24.78 10.16
CA ARG A 307 -14.05 -23.38 10.58
C ARG A 307 -13.14 -22.55 9.68
N PHE A 308 -13.72 -21.57 8.99
CA PHE A 308 -12.96 -20.60 8.22
C PHE A 308 -12.10 -19.75 9.15
N LEU A 309 -10.86 -19.50 8.75
CA LEU A 309 -9.89 -18.68 9.47
C LEU A 309 -9.50 -17.45 8.65
N ARG A 310 -9.40 -16.32 9.34
CA ARG A 310 -8.86 -15.05 8.83
C ARG A 310 -7.94 -14.41 9.86
N SER A 311 -7.09 -13.49 9.40
CA SER A 311 -6.24 -12.67 10.29
C SER A 311 -7.02 -12.13 11.49
N GLY A 312 -6.43 -12.27 12.67
CA GLY A 312 -7.03 -11.90 13.97
C GLY A 312 -7.84 -13.00 14.65
N ASP A 313 -8.16 -14.12 13.97
CA ASP A 313 -8.83 -15.24 14.61
C ASP A 313 -7.90 -15.98 15.59
N VAL A 314 -8.51 -16.53 16.63
CA VAL A 314 -7.86 -17.41 17.61
C VAL A 314 -8.57 -18.76 17.65
N VAL A 315 -7.78 -19.83 17.65
CA VAL A 315 -8.26 -21.20 17.85
C VAL A 315 -7.51 -21.82 19.01
N GLU A 316 -8.25 -22.27 20.02
CA GLU A 316 -7.71 -23.03 21.13
C GLU A 316 -8.03 -24.51 20.92
N ILE A 317 -7.00 -25.35 20.88
CA ILE A 317 -7.10 -26.78 20.64
C ILE A 317 -6.63 -27.50 21.90
N PRO A 318 -7.52 -28.20 22.61
CA PRO A 318 -7.15 -29.06 23.72
C PRO A 318 -6.22 -30.20 23.30
N PRO A 319 -5.42 -30.77 24.21
CA PRO A 319 -4.63 -31.95 23.93
C PRO A 319 -5.52 -33.11 23.49
N GLU A 320 -4.94 -34.03 22.71
CA GLU A 320 -5.61 -35.23 22.20
C GLU A 320 -6.73 -34.97 21.16
N VAL A 321 -6.97 -33.71 20.77
CA VAL A 321 -7.88 -33.39 19.66
C VAL A 321 -7.15 -33.59 18.33
N LYS A 322 -7.77 -34.37 17.44
CA LYS A 322 -7.28 -34.58 16.07
C LYS A 322 -7.81 -33.48 15.16
N GLN A 323 -6.90 -32.82 14.46
CA GLN A 323 -7.18 -31.61 13.70
C GLN A 323 -6.38 -31.52 12.40
N LEU A 324 -6.79 -30.61 11.52
CA LEU A 324 -6.01 -30.20 10.34
C LEU A 324 -6.23 -28.73 10.00
N GLU A 325 -5.25 -28.13 9.34
CA GLU A 325 -5.30 -26.75 8.84
C GLU A 325 -4.88 -26.68 7.37
N TRP A 326 -5.53 -25.82 6.58
CA TRP A 326 -5.08 -25.54 5.22
C TRP A 326 -5.25 -24.08 4.84
N ARG A 327 -4.32 -23.61 3.99
CA ARG A 327 -4.37 -22.28 3.40
C ARG A 327 -5.16 -22.34 2.09
N ILE A 328 -6.00 -21.31 1.88
CA ILE A 328 -6.73 -21.12 0.62
C ILE A 328 -5.81 -20.45 -0.40
#